data_AF-A0A2T5AIB9-F1
#
_entry.id   AF-A0A2T5AIB9-F1
#
_cell.length_a   1.000
_cell.length_b   1.000
_cell.length_c   1.000
_cell.angle_alpha   90.00
_cell.angle_beta   90.00
_cell.angle_gamma   90.00
#
_symmetry.space_group_name_H-M   'P 1'
#
loop_
_entity.id
_entity.type
_entity.pdbx_description
1 polymer ?
#
loop_
_entity_poly.entity_id
_entity_poly.type
_entity_poly.pdbx_seq_one_letter_code
_entity_poly.pdbx_strand_id
1 'polypeptide(L)' 'MKAIVVTDQAAGTAGMTLVERPKPAPAGNDVLVEV' A
#
# COMPACT_ATOMS: atom_id res chain seq x y z
N MET A 1 3.29 -5.30 -6.66
CA MET A 1 1.85 -5.08 -6.37
C MET A 1 1.64 -3.60 -6.26
N LYS A 2 0.57 -3.08 -6.84
CA LYS A 2 0.29 -1.64 -6.81
C LYS A 2 -0.29 -1.25 -5.46
N ALA A 3 0.22 -0.16 -4.89
CA ALA A 3 -0.27 0.41 -3.65
C ALA A 3 -0.33 1.93 -3.75
N ILE A 4 -1.31 2.53 -3.08
CA ILE A 4 -1.37 3.97 -2.90
C ILE A 4 -0.66 4.30 -1.58
N VAL A 5 0.35 5.16 -1.62
CA VAL A 5 1.09 5.62 -0.45
C VAL A 5 0.89 7.12 -0.29
N VAL A 6 0.59 7.55 0.93
CA VAL A 6 0.53 8.98 1.29
C VAL A 6 1.95 9.45 1.61
N THR A 7 2.44 10.45 0.88
CA THR A 7 3.75 11.08 1.09
C THR A 7 3.64 12.45 1.76
N ASP A 8 2.51 13.14 1.58
CA ASP A 8 2.16 14.36 2.29
C ASP A 8 0.68 14.31 2.69
N GLN A 9 0.41 14.28 4.00
CA GLN A 9 -0.95 14.21 4.52
C GLN A 9 -1.73 15.52 4.35
N ALA A 10 -1.06 16.68 4.37
CA ALA A 10 -1.70 17.98 4.26
C ALA A 10 -2.13 18.31 2.83
N ALA A 11 -1.46 17.74 1.83
CA ALA A 11 -1.78 17.89 0.42
C ALA A 11 -3.03 17.12 -0.03
N GLY A 12 -3.65 16.31 0.84
CA GLY A 12 -4.83 15.52 0.51
C GLY A 12 -4.56 14.52 -0.61
N THR A 13 -5.40 14.51 -1.65
CA THR A 13 -5.24 13.59 -2.80
C THR A 13 -3.95 13.85 -3.59
N ALA A 14 -3.47 15.09 -3.63
CA ALA A 14 -2.22 15.43 -4.31
C ALA A 14 -0.98 14.84 -3.60
N GLY A 15 -1.12 14.51 -2.30
CA GLY A 15 -0.09 13.81 -1.53
C GLY A 15 -0.13 12.29 -1.65
N MET A 16 -0.99 11.72 -2.51
CA MET A 16 -1.10 10.28 -2.74
C MET A 16 -0.34 9.88 -4.01
N THR A 17 0.49 8.85 -3.93
CA THR A 17 1.26 8.32 -5.07
C THR A 17 0.99 6.84 -5.27
N LEU A 18 0.78 6.44 -6.52
CA LEU A 18 0.72 5.03 -6.91
C LEU A 18 2.13 4.47 -7.08
N VAL A 19 2.47 3.42 -6.33
CA VAL A 19 3.80 2.81 -6.34
C VAL A 19 3.73 1.29 -6.46
N GLU A 20 4.80 0.69 -7.00
CA GLU A 20 5.01 -0.75 -6.92
C GLU A 20 5.65 -1.12 -5.58
N ARG A 21 5.10 -2.16 -4.93
CA ARG A 21 5.58 -2.72 -3.67
C ARG A 21 5.79 -4.22 -3.80
N PRO A 22 6.72 -4.81 -3.02
CA PRO A 22 6.81 -6.27 -2.92
C PRO A 22 5.50 -6.85 -2.36
N LYS A 23 5.14 -8.06 -2.80
CA LYS A 23 3.99 -8.79 -2.25
C LYS A 23 4.31 -9.14 -0.78
N PRO A 24 3.39 -8.89 0.17
CA PRO A 24 3.64 -9.18 1.58
C PRO A 24 3.67 -10.69 1.81
N ALA A 25 4.51 -11.10 2.76
CA ALA A 25 4.55 -12.46 3.27
C ALA A 25 3.61 -12.57 4.48
N PRO A 26 2.56 -13.41 4.45
CA PRO A 26 1.73 -13.63 5.62
C PRO A 26 2.54 -14.31 6.74
N ALA A 27 2.32 -13.90 7.99
CA ALA A 27 2.83 -14.60 9.17
C ALA A 27 1.95 -15.83 9.50
N GLY A 28 2.24 -16.52 10.62
CA GLY A 28 1.71 -17.85 10.92
C GLY A 28 0.19 -18.02 10.78
N ASN A 29 -0.58 -17.00 11.18
CA ASN A 29 -2.04 -17.02 11.11
C ASN A 29 -2.62 -15.92 10.21
N ASP A 30 -1.78 -15.22 9.43
CA ASP A 30 -2.26 -14.19 8.53
C ASP A 30 -2.83 -14.81 7.26
N VAL A 31 -3.79 -14.12 6.65
CA VAL A 31 -4.31 -14.46 5.32
C VAL A 31 -3.90 -13.36 4.35
N LEU A 32 -3.28 -13.75 3.23
CA LEU A 32 -2.99 -12.85 2.14
C LEU A 32 -4.22 -12.70 1.25
N VAL A 33 -4.76 -11.48 1.19
CA VAL A 33 -5.95 -11.15 0.40
C VAL A 33 -5.55 -10.38 -0.85
N GLU A 34 -6.17 -10.73 -1.98
CA GLU A 34 -6.11 -9.98 -3.23
C GLU A 34 -7.34 -9.06 -3.31
N VAL A 35 -7.10 -7.77 -3.60
CA VAL A 35 -8.09 -6.68 -3.61
C VAL A 35 -8.26 -6.09 -5.00
#